data_AF-A0ABD5IMC5-F1
#
_entry.id   AF-A0ABD5IMC5-F1
#
_cell.length_a   1.000
_cell.length_b   1.000
_cell.length_c   1.000
_cell.angle_alpha   90.00
_cell.angle_beta   90.00
_cell.angle_gamma   90.00
#
_symmetry.space_group_name_H-M   'P 1'
#
loop_
_entity.id
_entity.type
_entity.pdbx_description
1 polymer ?
#
loop_
_entity_poly.entity_id
_entity_poly.type
_entity_poly.pdbx_seq_one_letter_code
_entity_poly.pdbx_strand_id
1 'polypeptide(L)'
;MKTLAERFRFARENAGLSQDDLAIKVGVTQQSIAKIENGITLQPRKIKELAISLGVSQQWLQLGIEENAELSNYVVQESEEAILDPELFVRVPILDIELSAGNGAEAELIESSLETFPLRRDELRKAGVSANNARIVKIWGNSLLPVLTNGDYVAVDTAKAQSIRDGDLYAVRDGVLLRVKILIGLSDGGLILRSFNKDEYPDEVLTYNERRARVHVIGRVFWSSRSW
;
A
#
# COMPACT_ATOMS: atom_id res chain seq x y z
N MET A 1 -25.91 -21.33 -24.37
CA MET A 1 -27.23 -21.00 -23.76
C MET A 1 -27.45 -19.51 -23.87
N LYS A 2 -28.61 -19.07 -24.39
CA LYS A 2 -28.87 -17.67 -24.74
C LYS A 2 -29.63 -16.92 -23.64
N THR A 3 -30.50 -17.60 -22.89
CA THR A 3 -31.39 -16.96 -21.91
C THR A 3 -31.02 -17.31 -20.47
N LEU A 4 -31.43 -16.46 -19.52
CA LEU A 4 -31.35 -16.76 -18.08
C LEU A 4 -32.04 -18.08 -17.76
N ALA A 5 -33.24 -18.30 -18.33
CA ALA A 5 -34.03 -19.50 -18.12
C ALA A 5 -33.27 -20.79 -18.52
N GLU A 6 -32.63 -20.78 -19.69
CA GLU A 6 -31.80 -21.90 -20.17
C GLU A 6 -30.60 -22.16 -19.25
N ARG A 7 -29.86 -21.11 -18.89
CA ARG A 7 -28.68 -21.22 -18.01
C ARG A 7 -29.06 -21.70 -16.62
N PHE A 8 -30.18 -21.21 -16.10
CA PHE A 8 -30.69 -21.57 -14.79
C PHE A 8 -31.09 -23.04 -14.72
N ARG A 9 -31.85 -23.52 -15.71
CA ARG A 9 -32.23 -24.94 -15.80
C ARG A 9 -30.99 -25.83 -15.94
N PHE A 10 -30.07 -25.48 -16.82
CA PHE A 10 -28.83 -26.23 -17.01
C PHE A 10 -27.99 -26.32 -15.73
N ALA A 11 -27.80 -25.21 -15.03
CA ALA A 11 -27.04 -25.20 -13.78
C ALA A 11 -27.72 -26.04 -12.69
N ARG A 12 -29.06 -26.01 -12.60
CA ARG A 12 -29.81 -26.86 -11.66
C ARG A 12 -29.65 -28.34 -11.96
N GLU A 13 -29.76 -28.72 -13.23
CA GLU A 13 -29.62 -30.11 -13.67
C GLU A 13 -28.19 -30.63 -13.46
N ASN A 14 -27.17 -29.82 -13.76
CA ASN A 14 -25.78 -30.16 -13.48
C ASN A 14 -25.47 -30.28 -11.97
N ALA A 15 -26.15 -29.48 -11.14
CA ALA A 15 -26.07 -29.59 -9.70
C ALA A 15 -26.84 -30.80 -9.13
N GLY A 16 -27.58 -31.55 -9.98
CA GLY A 16 -28.36 -32.73 -9.57
C GLY A 16 -29.56 -32.40 -8.66
N LEU A 17 -30.03 -31.15 -8.65
CA LEU A 17 -31.11 -30.69 -7.77
C LEU A 17 -32.46 -30.74 -8.49
N SER A 18 -33.54 -31.15 -7.82
CA SER A 18 -34.89 -30.86 -8.33
C SER A 18 -35.24 -29.38 -8.14
N GLN A 19 -36.31 -28.90 -8.79
CA GLN A 19 -36.80 -27.53 -8.57
C GLN A 19 -37.22 -27.30 -7.11
N ASP A 20 -37.72 -28.34 -6.44
CA ASP A 20 -38.14 -28.29 -5.04
C ASP A 20 -36.92 -28.26 -4.11
N ASP A 21 -35.91 -29.10 -4.37
CA ASP A 21 -34.65 -29.10 -3.60
C ASP A 21 -33.96 -27.73 -3.63
N LEU A 22 -33.89 -27.11 -4.82
CA LEU A 22 -33.31 -25.78 -4.98
C LEU A 22 -34.17 -24.72 -4.26
N ALA A 23 -35.49 -24.85 -4.31
CA ALA A 23 -36.40 -23.94 -3.63
C ALA A 23 -36.21 -23.99 -2.10
N ILE A 24 -36.13 -25.20 -1.53
CA ILE A 24 -35.85 -25.43 -0.12
C ILE A 24 -34.48 -24.86 0.25
N LYS A 25 -33.44 -25.16 -0.54
CA LYS A 25 -32.06 -24.72 -0.29
C LYS A 25 -31.91 -23.19 -0.25
N VAL A 26 -32.66 -22.46 -1.09
CA VAL A 26 -32.59 -20.99 -1.18
C VAL A 26 -33.64 -20.29 -0.30
N GLY A 27 -34.62 -21.03 0.23
CA GLY A 27 -35.75 -20.49 0.96
C GLY A 27 -36.67 -19.67 0.06
N VAL A 28 -37.11 -20.26 -1.06
CA VAL A 28 -38.14 -19.72 -1.97
C VAL A 28 -39.18 -20.82 -2.26
N THR A 29 -40.26 -20.48 -2.95
CA THR A 29 -41.24 -21.48 -3.38
C THR A 29 -40.79 -22.18 -4.67
N GLN A 30 -41.13 -23.47 -4.83
CA GLN A 30 -40.89 -24.22 -6.07
C GLN A 30 -41.49 -23.53 -7.30
N GLN A 31 -42.65 -22.88 -7.14
CA GLN A 31 -43.27 -22.06 -8.18
C GLN A 31 -42.41 -20.87 -8.61
N SER A 32 -41.64 -20.28 -7.69
CA SER A 32 -40.72 -19.19 -8.01
C SER A 32 -39.59 -19.68 -8.90
N ILE A 33 -39.04 -20.87 -8.61
CA ILE A 33 -38.02 -21.53 -9.44
C ILE A 33 -38.58 -21.83 -10.84
N ALA A 34 -39.79 -22.41 -10.91
CA ALA A 34 -40.44 -22.71 -12.19
C ALA A 34 -40.68 -21.45 -13.05
N LYS A 35 -41.05 -20.32 -12.44
CA LYS A 35 -41.22 -19.03 -13.17
C LYS A 35 -39.90 -18.52 -13.77
N ILE A 36 -38.76 -18.78 -13.14
CA ILE A 36 -37.45 -18.43 -13.67
C ILE A 36 -37.10 -19.33 -14.86
N GLU A 37 -37.25 -20.65 -14.71
CA GLU A 37 -36.97 -21.62 -15.79
C GLU A 37 -37.91 -21.51 -16.99
N ASN A 38 -39.11 -20.96 -16.81
CA ASN A 38 -40.05 -20.67 -17.89
C ASN A 38 -39.85 -19.28 -18.50
N GLY A 39 -38.85 -18.51 -18.05
CA GLY A 39 -38.54 -17.18 -18.58
C GLY A 39 -39.53 -16.09 -18.19
N ILE A 40 -40.47 -16.35 -17.28
CA ILE A 40 -41.42 -15.36 -16.76
C ILE A 40 -40.69 -14.36 -15.86
N THR A 41 -39.76 -14.84 -15.04
CA THR A 41 -38.93 -14.00 -14.17
C THR A 41 -37.55 -13.81 -14.77
N LEU A 42 -37.33 -12.64 -15.36
CA LEU A 42 -36.06 -12.26 -15.98
C LEU A 42 -35.01 -11.74 -14.97
N GLN A 43 -35.46 -11.29 -13.79
CA GLN A 43 -34.61 -10.75 -12.73
C GLN A 43 -35.03 -11.29 -11.35
N PRO A 44 -34.53 -12.47 -10.94
CA PRO A 44 -34.86 -13.05 -9.64
C PRO A 44 -34.28 -12.23 -8.49
N ARG A 45 -35.07 -11.96 -7.44
CA ARG A 45 -34.61 -11.16 -6.29
C ARG A 45 -33.44 -11.79 -5.52
N LYS A 46 -33.40 -13.13 -5.44
CA LYS A 46 -32.36 -13.91 -4.75
C LYS A 46 -31.32 -14.51 -5.71
N ILE A 47 -31.00 -13.78 -6.78
CA ILE A 47 -30.13 -14.32 -7.85
C ILE A 47 -28.74 -14.72 -7.36
N LYS A 48 -28.21 -14.03 -6.34
CA LYS A 48 -26.91 -14.32 -5.74
C LYS A 48 -26.94 -15.65 -4.98
N GLU A 49 -27.96 -15.86 -4.14
CA GLU A 49 -28.15 -17.09 -3.37
C GLU A 49 -28.46 -18.29 -4.27
N LEU A 50 -29.20 -18.05 -5.36
CA LEU A 50 -29.46 -19.04 -6.40
C LEU A 50 -28.15 -19.45 -7.09
N ALA A 51 -27.32 -18.50 -7.49
CA ALA A 51 -26.02 -18.77 -8.13
C ALA A 51 -25.09 -19.58 -7.21
N ILE A 52 -24.98 -19.18 -5.93
CA ILE A 52 -24.20 -19.91 -4.92
C ILE A 52 -24.72 -21.35 -4.76
N SER A 53 -26.04 -21.53 -4.66
CA SER A 53 -26.66 -22.85 -4.46
C SER A 53 -26.48 -23.79 -5.64
N LEU A 54 -26.35 -23.22 -6.85
CA LEU A 54 -26.12 -23.89 -8.12
C LEU A 54 -24.64 -24.09 -8.47
N GLY A 55 -23.71 -23.53 -7.69
CA GLY A 55 -22.27 -23.65 -7.93
C GLY A 55 -21.76 -22.89 -9.16
N VAL A 56 -22.44 -21.81 -9.56
CA VAL A 56 -22.07 -20.97 -10.71
C VAL A 56 -21.91 -19.51 -10.29
N SER A 57 -21.20 -18.70 -11.07
CA SER A 57 -21.13 -17.25 -10.80
C SER A 57 -22.47 -16.57 -11.14
N GLN A 58 -22.79 -15.51 -10.39
CA GLN A 58 -24.00 -14.72 -10.65
C GLN A 58 -23.96 -14.11 -12.06
N GLN A 59 -22.78 -13.69 -12.51
CA GLN A 59 -22.51 -13.08 -13.80
C GLN A 59 -22.77 -14.06 -14.94
N TRP A 60 -22.28 -15.30 -14.83
CA TRP A 60 -22.58 -16.35 -15.79
C TRP A 60 -24.09 -16.63 -15.81
N LEU A 61 -24.73 -16.76 -14.65
CA LEU A 61 -26.16 -17.06 -14.58
C LEU A 61 -27.00 -15.94 -15.23
N GLN A 62 -26.72 -14.67 -14.91
CA GLN A 62 -27.47 -13.52 -15.41
C GLN A 62 -27.18 -13.14 -16.85
N LEU A 63 -25.91 -13.21 -17.28
CA LEU A 63 -25.44 -12.62 -18.53
C LEU A 63 -24.88 -13.65 -19.52
N GLY A 64 -24.59 -14.87 -19.06
CA GLY A 64 -23.95 -15.91 -19.88
C GLY A 64 -22.49 -15.60 -20.20
N ILE A 65 -21.85 -14.73 -19.41
CA ILE A 65 -20.44 -14.41 -19.52
C ILE A 65 -19.66 -15.49 -18.75
N GLU A 66 -18.89 -16.30 -19.47
CA GLU A 66 -17.94 -17.24 -18.87
C GLU A 66 -16.77 -16.43 -18.30
N GLU A 67 -16.49 -16.60 -17.01
CA GLU A 67 -15.29 -16.04 -16.39
C GLU A 67 -14.09 -16.79 -16.95
N ASN A 68 -13.19 -16.07 -17.64
CA ASN A 68 -11.88 -16.60 -18.02
C ASN A 68 -11.23 -17.21 -16.77
N ALA A 69 -10.87 -18.49 -16.88
CA ALA A 69 -10.37 -19.33 -15.82
C ALA A 69 -8.96 -18.91 -15.34
N GLU A 70 -8.82 -17.77 -14.66
CA GLU A 70 -7.60 -17.40 -13.92
C GLU A 70 -7.85 -16.60 -12.63
N LEU A 71 -9.10 -16.32 -12.25
CA LEU A 71 -9.42 -15.48 -11.07
C LEU A 71 -9.90 -16.28 -9.84
N SER A 72 -10.01 -17.60 -9.91
CA SER A 72 -10.69 -18.43 -8.90
C SER A 72 -9.86 -18.84 -7.68
N ASN A 73 -8.65 -18.29 -7.48
CA ASN A 73 -7.83 -18.59 -6.29
C ASN A 73 -7.67 -17.42 -5.31
N TYR A 74 -8.38 -16.30 -5.48
CA TYR A 74 -8.44 -15.28 -4.43
C TYR A 74 -9.44 -15.68 -3.35
N VAL A 75 -9.06 -16.64 -2.52
CA VAL A 75 -9.54 -16.68 -1.14
C VAL A 75 -8.92 -15.45 -0.48
N VAL A 76 -9.73 -14.43 -0.18
CA VAL A 76 -9.32 -13.39 0.76
C VAL A 76 -9.27 -14.07 2.13
N GLN A 77 -8.14 -14.66 2.46
CA GLN A 77 -7.83 -14.99 3.84
C GLN A 77 -7.59 -13.65 4.53
N GLU A 78 -8.46 -13.26 5.46
CA GLU A 78 -8.10 -12.29 6.49
C GLU A 78 -7.05 -12.96 7.39
N SER A 79 -5.81 -12.98 6.91
CA SER A 79 -4.63 -13.29 7.71
C SER A 79 -4.05 -11.97 8.19
N GLU A 80 -3.89 -11.79 9.51
CA GLU A 80 -3.20 -10.63 10.11
C GLU A 80 -1.76 -10.49 9.57
N GLU A 81 -1.19 -11.58 9.03
CA GLU A 81 0.08 -11.59 8.29
C GLU A 81 -0.17 -12.03 6.84
N ALA A 82 -0.41 -11.08 5.94
CA ALA A 82 -0.35 -11.39 4.51
C ALA A 82 1.04 -11.96 4.18
N ILE A 83 1.09 -13.21 3.70
CA ILE A 83 2.32 -13.80 3.16
C ILE A 83 2.67 -13.02 1.89
N LEU A 84 3.57 -12.05 2.02
CA LEU A 84 4.07 -11.27 0.90
C LEU A 84 5.01 -12.14 0.06
N ASP A 85 4.78 -12.14 -1.24
CA ASP A 85 5.69 -12.78 -2.20
C ASP A 85 7.08 -12.11 -2.12
N PRO A 86 8.14 -12.84 -1.69
CA PRO A 86 9.48 -12.29 -1.55
C PRO A 86 10.15 -11.93 -2.90
N GLU A 87 9.63 -12.41 -4.03
CA GLU A 87 10.08 -11.99 -5.37
C GLU A 87 9.53 -10.61 -5.76
N LEU A 88 8.37 -10.23 -5.22
CA LEU A 88 7.70 -8.97 -5.51
C LEU A 88 7.98 -7.89 -4.45
N PHE A 89 8.15 -8.30 -3.19
CA PHE A 89 8.30 -7.39 -2.05
C PHE A 89 9.60 -7.62 -1.31
N VAL A 90 10.10 -6.56 -0.69
CA VAL A 90 11.15 -6.61 0.31
C VAL A 90 10.71 -5.84 1.54
N ARG A 91 11.02 -6.38 2.72
CA ARG A 91 10.78 -5.70 3.99
C ARG A 91 11.89 -4.69 4.23
N VAL A 92 11.54 -3.42 4.25
CA VAL A 92 12.47 -2.31 4.46
C VAL A 92 12.33 -1.83 5.91
N PRO A 93 13.43 -1.72 6.68
CA PRO A 93 13.38 -1.24 8.06
C PRO A 93 12.75 0.16 8.18
N ILE A 94 11.83 0.33 9.13
CA ILE A 94 11.34 1.65 9.52
C ILE A 94 12.32 2.23 10.54
N LEU A 95 12.92 3.37 10.22
CA LEU A 95 13.78 4.08 11.15
C LEU A 95 12.93 4.69 12.26
N ASP A 96 13.15 4.18 13.45
CA ASP A 96 12.94 4.91 14.68
C ASP A 96 14.31 5.42 15.15
N ILE A 97 14.39 6.69 15.55
CA ILE A 97 15.66 7.25 16.05
C ILE A 97 15.50 7.44 17.54
N GLU A 98 15.94 6.43 18.29
CA GLU A 98 16.21 6.57 19.72
C GLU A 98 17.62 7.14 19.92
N LEU A 99 17.76 8.04 20.89
CA LEU A 99 19.07 8.55 21.28
C LEU A 99 19.81 7.48 22.10
N SER A 100 20.94 7.00 21.60
CA SER A 100 21.94 6.34 22.45
C SER A 100 23.11 7.28 22.68
N ALA A 101 23.35 7.61 23.95
CA ALA A 101 24.50 8.37 24.39
C ALA A 101 25.73 7.46 24.43
N GLY A 102 26.32 7.20 23.26
CA GLY A 102 27.65 6.61 23.11
C GLY A 102 28.76 7.67 23.21
N ASN A 103 29.90 7.29 23.77
CA ASN A 103 31.00 8.16 24.16
C ASN A 103 31.80 8.68 22.93
N GLY A 104 31.36 9.79 22.33
CA GLY A 104 32.18 10.63 21.45
C GLY A 104 31.67 10.79 20.01
N ALA A 105 31.31 12.03 19.66
CA ALA A 105 31.19 12.67 18.33
C ALA A 105 30.40 12.01 17.18
N GLU A 106 30.19 10.70 17.17
CA GLU A 106 29.37 10.00 16.19
C GLU A 106 28.26 9.30 16.96
N ALA A 107 27.07 9.90 16.94
CA ALA A 107 25.88 9.17 17.36
C ALA A 107 25.76 7.98 16.40
N GLU A 108 26.06 6.77 16.87
CA GLU A 108 25.72 5.56 16.15
C GLU A 108 24.21 5.58 15.94
N LEU A 109 23.81 5.53 14.67
CA LEU A 109 22.42 5.40 14.30
C LEU A 109 21.98 4.01 14.75
N ILE A 110 21.46 3.91 15.98
CA ILE A 110 20.89 2.67 16.45
C ILE A 110 19.59 2.49 15.67
N GLU A 111 19.64 1.62 14.67
CA GLU A 111 18.45 1.11 14.00
C GLU A 111 17.67 0.28 15.03
N SER A 112 16.83 0.91 15.84
CA SER A 112 15.87 0.22 16.70
C SER A 112 14.62 -0.18 15.90
N SER A 113 14.77 -0.68 14.68
CA SER A 113 13.63 -1.04 13.86
C SER A 113 13.11 -2.43 14.23
N LEU A 114 12.21 -2.51 15.21
CA LEU A 114 11.39 -3.72 15.42
C LEU A 114 10.37 -3.91 14.29
N GLU A 115 10.08 -2.84 13.53
CA GLU A 115 9.09 -2.82 12.46
C GLU A 115 9.71 -2.66 11.08
N THR A 116 9.06 -3.27 10.08
CA THR A 116 9.45 -3.15 8.67
C THR A 116 8.25 -2.81 7.81
N PHE A 117 8.48 -2.10 6.72
CA PHE A 117 7.47 -1.77 5.74
C PHE A 117 7.69 -2.58 4.46
N PRO A 118 6.66 -3.23 3.90
CA PRO A 118 6.80 -3.96 2.66
C PRO A 118 6.82 -3.00 1.46
N LEU A 119 7.97 -2.92 0.78
CA LEU A 119 8.14 -2.12 -0.43
C LEU A 119 8.26 -3.04 -1.64
N ARG A 120 7.58 -2.69 -2.74
CA ARG A 120 7.72 -3.43 -4.00
C ARG A 120 9.15 -3.29 -4.52
N ARG A 121 9.74 -4.42 -4.96
CA ARG A 121 11.07 -4.45 -5.56
C ARG A 121 11.16 -3.60 -6.84
N ASP A 122 10.05 -3.43 -7.56
CA ASP A 122 9.99 -2.54 -8.72
C ASP A 122 10.22 -1.07 -8.38
N GLU A 123 9.77 -0.59 -7.22
CA GLU A 123 9.98 0.80 -6.81
C GLU A 123 11.47 1.06 -6.54
N LEU A 124 12.15 0.10 -5.91
CA LEU A 124 13.61 0.13 -5.74
C LEU A 124 14.35 0.10 -7.08
N ARG A 125 13.94 -0.77 -8.00
CA ARG A 125 14.53 -0.87 -9.35
C ARG A 125 14.38 0.43 -10.14
N LYS A 126 13.17 1.01 -10.18
CA LYS A 126 12.90 2.28 -10.85
C LYS A 126 13.77 3.41 -10.31
N ALA A 127 13.98 3.45 -8.99
CA ALA A 127 14.81 4.44 -8.32
C ALA A 127 16.32 4.15 -8.42
N GLY A 128 16.72 2.93 -8.83
CA GLY A 128 18.12 2.49 -8.84
C GLY A 128 18.70 2.30 -7.43
N VAL A 129 17.86 1.93 -6.45
CA VAL A 129 18.24 1.82 -5.04
C VAL A 129 18.36 0.34 -4.64
N SER A 130 19.43 0.00 -3.93
CA SER A 130 19.57 -1.34 -3.32
C SER A 130 18.69 -1.44 -2.08
N ALA A 131 18.03 -2.59 -1.89
CA ALA A 131 17.22 -2.84 -0.70
C ALA A 131 18.01 -2.66 0.62
N ASN A 132 19.30 -2.98 0.62
CA ASN A 132 20.15 -2.83 1.81
C ASN A 132 20.37 -1.37 2.21
N ASN A 133 20.27 -0.44 1.25
CA ASN A 133 20.42 0.99 1.48
C ASN A 133 19.05 1.69 1.68
N ALA A 134 17.95 0.96 1.53
CA ALA A 134 16.63 1.51 1.70
C ALA A 134 16.25 1.54 3.18
N ARG A 135 15.67 2.66 3.61
CA ARG A 135 15.08 2.85 4.94
C ARG A 135 13.76 3.59 4.82
N ILE A 136 12.83 3.33 5.72
CA ILE A 136 11.52 3.98 5.74
C ILE A 136 11.47 4.98 6.88
N VAL A 137 10.94 6.17 6.62
CA VAL A 137 10.75 7.22 7.62
C VAL A 137 9.28 7.60 7.64
N LYS A 138 8.69 7.68 8.84
CA LYS A 138 7.33 8.19 9.03
C LYS A 138 7.36 9.71 9.16
N ILE A 139 6.48 10.38 8.44
CA ILE A 139 6.32 11.83 8.48
C ILE A 139 5.49 12.22 9.69
N TRP A 140 6.00 13.20 10.45
CA TRP A 140 5.30 13.80 11.58
C TRP A 140 5.12 15.30 11.38
N GLY A 141 3.93 15.80 11.70
CA GLY A 141 3.56 17.22 11.57
C GLY A 141 3.17 17.64 10.15
N ASN A 142 3.07 18.94 9.92
CA ASN A 142 2.53 19.56 8.70
C ASN A 142 3.57 20.38 7.91
N SER A 143 4.87 20.26 8.23
CA SER A 143 5.92 21.05 7.56
C SER A 143 6.09 20.72 6.06
N LEU A 144 5.60 19.56 5.62
CA LEU A 144 5.68 19.13 4.23
C LEU A 144 4.34 19.23 3.49
N LEU A 145 3.32 19.87 4.07
CA LEU A 145 2.07 20.12 3.37
C LEU A 145 2.30 21.00 2.13
N PRO A 146 1.51 20.81 1.05
CA PRO A 146 0.51 19.75 0.85
C PRO A 146 1.10 18.43 0.31
N VAL A 147 2.42 18.38 0.10
CA VAL A 147 3.11 17.29 -0.59
C VAL A 147 3.13 16.01 0.23
N LEU A 148 3.40 16.11 1.54
CA LEU A 148 3.36 15.00 2.49
C LEU A 148 2.57 15.41 3.73
N THR A 149 1.76 14.49 4.21
CA THR A 149 0.89 14.64 5.38
C THR A 149 1.45 13.90 6.59
N ASN A 150 1.03 14.31 7.79
CA ASN A 150 1.33 13.59 9.01
C ASN A 150 0.85 12.13 8.90
N GLY A 151 1.74 11.17 9.15
CA GLY A 151 1.47 9.73 9.03
C GLY A 151 1.95 9.10 7.72
N ASP A 152 2.29 9.90 6.69
CA ASP A 152 2.85 9.38 5.43
C ASP A 152 4.17 8.64 5.69
N TYR A 153 4.48 7.66 4.84
CA TYR A 153 5.80 7.01 4.83
C TYR A 153 6.60 7.49 3.64
N VAL A 154 7.91 7.66 3.83
CA VAL A 154 8.86 7.92 2.75
C VAL A 154 9.98 6.90 2.79
N ALA A 155 10.45 6.47 1.62
CA ALA A 155 11.63 5.62 1.51
C ALA A 155 12.86 6.47 1.16
N VAL A 156 13.97 6.16 1.80
CA VAL A 156 15.22 6.91 1.81
C VAL A 156 16.36 6.00 1.34
N ASP A 157 17.18 6.48 0.42
CA ASP A 157 18.42 5.83 -0.01
C ASP A 157 19.59 6.38 0.80
N THR A 158 20.10 5.57 1.72
CA THR A 158 21.20 5.93 2.62
C THR A 158 22.53 6.06 1.90
N ALA A 159 22.71 5.43 0.73
CA ALA A 159 23.93 5.58 -0.08
C ALA A 159 24.07 7.00 -0.69
N LYS A 160 23.02 7.83 -0.61
CA LYS A 160 23.04 9.23 -1.09
C LYS A 160 23.22 10.25 0.03
N ALA A 161 23.58 9.83 1.24
CA ALA A 161 23.80 10.73 2.38
C ALA A 161 24.89 11.80 2.14
N GLN A 162 25.97 11.43 1.43
CA GLN A 162 27.13 12.32 1.25
C GLN A 162 27.03 13.25 0.03
N SER A 163 26.13 12.97 -0.91
CA SER A 163 25.99 13.72 -2.16
C SER A 163 24.64 14.44 -2.18
N ILE A 164 24.59 15.61 -1.56
CA ILE A 164 23.40 16.47 -1.59
C ILE A 164 23.19 16.99 -3.02
N ARG A 165 21.96 16.85 -3.50
CA ARG A 165 21.45 17.50 -4.71
C ARG A 165 20.45 18.56 -4.26
N ASP A 166 20.68 19.78 -4.69
CA ASP A 166 19.90 20.91 -4.25
C ASP A 166 18.43 20.77 -4.67
N GLY A 167 17.53 21.07 -3.73
CA GLY A 167 16.09 21.04 -3.96
C GLY A 167 15.44 19.67 -3.75
N ASP A 168 16.22 18.62 -3.51
CA ASP A 168 15.69 17.30 -3.20
C ASP A 168 15.35 17.13 -1.72
N LEU A 169 14.43 16.20 -1.45
CA LEU A 169 14.05 15.80 -0.10
C LEU A 169 15.07 14.82 0.48
N TYR A 170 15.43 15.03 1.75
CA TYR A 170 16.30 14.15 2.53
C TYR A 170 15.70 13.90 3.90
N ALA A 171 15.93 12.69 4.41
CA ALA A 171 15.84 12.45 5.84
C ALA A 171 17.14 12.92 6.50
N VAL A 172 17.00 13.69 7.57
CA VAL A 172 18.11 14.22 8.34
C VAL A 172 17.85 14.02 9.82
N ARG A 173 18.91 13.73 10.56
CA ARG A 173 18.93 13.85 12.01
C ARG A 173 19.47 15.23 12.34
N ASP A 174 18.61 16.05 12.93
CA ASP A 174 18.91 17.43 13.32
C ASP A 174 18.88 17.53 14.84
N GLY A 175 20.04 17.52 15.48
CA GLY A 175 20.14 17.34 16.93
C GLY A 175 19.53 16.01 17.36
N VAL A 176 18.39 16.03 18.05
CA VAL A 176 17.70 14.80 18.50
C VAL A 176 16.51 14.41 17.62
N LEU A 177 16.21 15.19 16.59
CA LEU A 177 14.99 15.05 15.82
C LEU A 177 15.27 14.39 14.47
N LEU A 178 14.54 13.33 14.15
CA LEU A 178 14.40 12.85 12.78
C LEU A 178 13.45 13.78 12.02
N ARG A 179 13.94 14.40 10.95
CA ARG A 179 13.18 15.34 10.13
C ARG A 179 13.35 14.99 8.66
N VAL A 180 12.33 15.28 7.86
CA VAL A 180 12.43 15.23 6.39
C VAL A 180 12.32 16.66 5.87
N LYS A 181 13.33 17.09 5.11
CA LYS A 181 13.48 18.47 4.64
C LYS A 181 14.02 18.51 3.22
N ILE A 182 13.72 19.59 2.51
CA ILE A 182 14.42 19.94 1.27
C ILE A 182 15.79 20.49 1.67
N LEU A 183 16.85 19.95 1.07
CA LEU A 183 18.21 20.42 1.31
C LEU A 183 18.71 21.27 0.15
N ILE A 184 19.33 22.40 0.47
CA ILE A 184 20.00 23.27 -0.50
C ILE A 184 21.36 23.64 0.05
N GLY A 185 22.42 23.21 -0.62
CA GLY A 185 23.79 23.56 -0.26
C GLY A 185 24.08 25.04 -0.51
N LEU A 186 24.87 25.64 0.37
CA LEU A 186 25.44 26.97 0.17
C LEU A 186 26.88 26.86 -0.32
N SER A 187 27.34 27.86 -1.08
CA SER A 187 28.69 27.87 -1.68
C SER A 187 29.81 27.88 -0.65
N ASP A 188 29.55 28.34 0.56
CA ASP A 188 30.47 28.33 1.70
C ASP A 188 30.44 27.00 2.49
N GLY A 189 29.69 26.00 2.00
CA GLY A 189 29.48 24.72 2.67
C GLY A 189 28.37 24.72 3.71
N GLY A 190 27.68 25.84 3.93
CA GLY A 190 26.45 25.91 4.70
C GLY A 190 25.30 25.10 4.08
N LEU A 191 24.15 25.11 4.73
CA LEU A 191 22.99 24.33 4.34
C LEU A 191 21.69 25.05 4.69
N ILE A 192 20.76 25.11 3.75
CA ILE A 192 19.39 25.52 4.02
C ILE A 192 18.55 24.26 4.22
N LEU A 193 17.83 24.19 5.34
CA LEU A 193 16.75 23.23 5.58
C LEU A 193 15.42 23.90 5.26
N ARG A 194 14.77 23.42 4.20
CA ARG A 194 13.53 24.00 3.69
C ARG A 194 12.33 23.07 3.90
N SER A 195 11.22 23.67 4.26
CA SER A 195 9.91 23.04 4.35
C SER A 195 9.09 23.33 3.07
N PHE A 196 8.12 22.47 2.72
CA PHE A 196 7.16 22.82 1.66
C PHE A 196 6.13 23.83 2.19
N ASN A 197 5.68 23.66 3.44
CA ASN A 197 4.79 24.61 4.12
C ASN A 197 5.59 25.80 4.67
N LYS A 198 6.03 26.70 3.78
CA LYS A 198 6.91 27.82 4.13
C LYS A 198 6.25 28.91 4.97
N ASP A 199 4.93 29.04 4.87
CA ASP A 199 4.18 30.09 5.58
C ASP A 199 4.23 29.86 7.09
N GLU A 200 4.17 28.59 7.52
CA GLU A 200 4.30 28.20 8.92
C GLU A 200 5.75 27.85 9.31
N TYR A 201 6.55 27.36 8.36
CA TYR A 201 7.90 26.86 8.60
C TYR A 201 8.92 27.55 7.67
N PRO A 202 9.41 28.74 8.04
CA PRO A 202 10.41 29.45 7.23
C PRO A 202 11.71 28.66 7.10
N ASP A 203 12.51 29.03 6.09
CA ASP A 203 13.79 28.38 5.82
C ASP A 203 14.76 28.54 7.01
N GLU A 204 15.36 27.43 7.46
CA GLU A 204 16.45 27.46 8.43
C GLU A 204 17.78 27.50 7.66
N VAL A 205 18.55 28.58 7.86
CA VAL A 205 19.85 28.78 7.20
C VAL A 205 20.96 28.46 8.19
N LEU A 206 21.72 27.41 7.91
CA LEU A 206 22.84 26.96 8.75
C LEU A 206 24.16 27.33 8.11
N THR A 207 25.03 27.95 8.89
CA THR A 207 26.44 28.12 8.53
C THR A 207 27.13 26.77 8.39
N TYR A 208 28.31 26.76 7.77
CA TYR A 208 29.14 25.56 7.67
C TYR A 208 29.37 24.86 9.02
N ASN A 209 29.65 25.64 10.07
CA ASN A 209 29.93 25.09 11.41
C ASN A 209 28.67 24.54 12.07
N GLU A 210 27.54 25.24 11.99
CA GLU A 210 26.26 24.78 12.54
C GLU A 210 25.79 23.51 11.85
N ARG A 211 25.87 23.46 10.51
CA ARG A 211 25.58 22.26 9.71
C ARG A 211 26.39 21.08 10.23
N ARG A 212 27.71 21.24 10.37
CA ARG A 212 28.61 20.15 10.78
C ARG A 212 28.35 19.66 12.21
N ALA A 213 27.93 20.55 13.10
CA ALA A 213 27.68 20.22 14.50
C ALA A 213 26.31 19.55 14.73
N ARG A 214 25.30 19.90 13.91
CA ARG A 214 23.90 19.63 14.22
C ARG A 214 23.24 18.64 13.26
N VAL A 215 23.62 18.64 11.98
CA VAL A 215 22.91 17.93 10.91
C VAL A 215 23.70 16.73 10.43
N HIS A 216 23.09 15.56 10.59
CA HIS A 216 23.55 14.32 9.95
C HIS A 216 22.54 13.91 8.88
N VAL A 217 22.97 13.86 7.62
CA VAL A 217 22.10 13.44 6.51
C VAL A 217 22.02 11.92 6.51
N ILE A 218 20.81 11.38 6.59
CA ILE A 218 20.57 9.93 6.61
C ILE A 218 20.53 9.40 5.19
N GLY A 219 19.88 10.13 4.28
CA GLY A 219 19.80 9.76 2.88
C GLY A 219 18.76 10.56 2.11
N ARG A 220 18.69 10.31 0.81
CA ARG A 220 17.77 11.02 -0.09
C ARG A 220 16.45 10.28 -0.21
N VAL A 221 15.34 11.00 -0.14
CA VAL A 221 14.01 10.44 -0.38
C VAL A 221 13.86 10.08 -1.86
N PHE A 222 13.36 8.88 -2.15
CA PHE A 222 13.12 8.41 -3.53
C PHE A 222 11.69 7.92 -3.77
N TRP A 223 10.90 7.75 -2.70
CA TRP A 223 9.53 7.22 -2.78
C TRP A 223 8.70 7.69 -1.59
N SER A 224 7.38 7.74 -1.74
CA SER A 224 6.42 8.06 -0.68
C SER A 224 5.12 7.28 -0.82
N SER A 225 4.44 7.02 0.30
CA SER A 225 3.07 6.50 0.36
C SER A 225 2.23 7.32 1.31
N ARG A 226 0.97 7.52 0.92
CA ARG A 226 -0.06 8.21 1.68
C ARG A 226 -1.22 7.26 1.94
N SER A 227 -1.66 7.21 3.18
CA SER A 227 -2.90 6.54 3.59
C SER A 227 -3.97 7.62 3.84
N TRP A 228 -5.19 7.40 3.36
CA TRP A 228 -6.34 8.29 3.54
C TRP A 228 -7.21 7.82 4.69
#